data_AF-A0A2J6XUK3-F1
#
_entry.id   AF-A0A2J6XUK3-F1
#
_cell.length_a   1.000
_cell.length_b   1.000
_cell.length_c   1.000
_cell.angle_alpha   90.00
_cell.angle_beta   90.00
_cell.angle_gamma   90.00
#
_symmetry.space_group_name_H-M   'P 1'
#
loop_
_entity.id
_entity.type
_entity.pdbx_description
1 polymer ?
#
loop_
_entity_poly.entity_id
_entity_poly.type
_entity_poly.pdbx_seq_one_letter_code
_entity_poly.pdbx_strand_id
1 'polypeptide(L)'
;MKLNIIKIIKDLSFIFGFLGFFLSIFVKDTGINELIFLWFLLISIVSYVLRGRNIFPYTIFLLLLPLLFLKNPFDYVVVIFLFLFVFRNYGIKTFKLRYGKIEEEFKRSLFIIIFTVFVSFILIYIYKLPINIDELMLPYYILSLISSIYLLRTLRFLEYNKEEKEIEKLNLRDLLITIGIAVFLSFPMIRSLLFKLIYYIYLGIGYAIAAFAVILLFPIGLLIRALFRIFSSFLSERGIYSAGEQRFLQNWNIKNTMRILNPRESRDVFAFLENPTTLKILVSILILLAFIIIYRLIRSYSFSTERDREEYEEEKEFVLPKLENPLKKIFRRITDKERIREYYKKYLMASKEKGIILEPSDTSLDVYQKTLGIFNVDLLRRIREIYIRARYSHYDIDKKSVKEFIDMIKKII
;
A
#
# COMPACT_ATOMS: atom_id res chain seq x y z
N MET A 1 -5.78 7.03 -25.11
CA MET A 1 -5.59 5.59 -25.44
C MET A 1 -4.74 4.87 -24.38
N LYS A 2 -3.52 5.34 -24.08
CA LYS A 2 -2.59 4.67 -23.13
C LYS A 2 -3.18 4.41 -21.72
N LEU A 3 -3.87 5.39 -21.13
CA LEU A 3 -4.47 5.25 -19.80
C LEU A 3 -5.59 4.19 -19.73
N ASN A 4 -6.33 4.01 -20.82
CA ASN A 4 -7.42 3.05 -20.87
C ASN A 4 -6.88 1.60 -20.89
N ILE A 5 -5.70 1.39 -21.50
CA ILE A 5 -5.02 0.09 -21.47
C ILE A 5 -4.63 -0.26 -20.02
N ILE A 6 -4.07 0.70 -19.27
CA ILE A 6 -3.72 0.49 -17.87
C ILE A 6 -4.95 0.20 -17.02
N LYS A 7 -6.07 0.90 -17.28
CA LYS A 7 -7.35 0.58 -16.64
C LYS A 7 -7.83 -0.84 -16.96
N ILE A 8 -7.71 -1.29 -18.22
CA ILE A 8 -8.05 -2.67 -18.60
C ILE A 8 -7.20 -3.67 -17.83
N ILE A 9 -5.87 -3.47 -17.77
CA ILE A 9 -4.95 -4.34 -17.01
C ILE A 9 -5.38 -4.38 -15.55
N LYS A 10 -5.57 -3.22 -14.92
CA LYS A 10 -6.04 -3.11 -13.52
C LYS A 10 -7.30 -3.95 -13.29
N ASP A 11 -8.37 -3.63 -14.01
CA ASP A 11 -9.70 -4.17 -13.75
C ASP A 11 -9.75 -5.68 -14.03
N LEU A 12 -9.10 -6.15 -15.11
CA LEU A 12 -9.01 -7.59 -15.40
C LEU A 12 -8.20 -8.32 -14.35
N SER A 13 -7.04 -7.78 -13.94
CA SER A 13 -6.22 -8.42 -12.91
C SER A 13 -6.97 -8.48 -11.57
N PHE A 14 -7.72 -7.43 -11.21
CA PHE A 14 -8.57 -7.46 -10.03
C PHE A 14 -9.59 -8.60 -10.10
N ILE A 15 -10.28 -8.75 -11.23
CA ILE A 15 -11.34 -9.75 -11.39
C ILE A 15 -10.79 -11.16 -11.48
N PHE A 16 -9.66 -11.36 -12.16
CA PHE A 16 -8.99 -12.66 -12.18
C PHE A 16 -8.56 -13.08 -10.78
N GLY A 17 -7.96 -12.17 -9.99
CA GLY A 17 -7.61 -12.48 -8.59
C GLY A 17 -8.84 -12.78 -7.74
N PHE A 18 -9.94 -12.02 -7.93
CA PHE A 18 -11.19 -12.23 -7.20
C PHE A 18 -11.88 -13.55 -7.58
N LEU A 19 -11.95 -13.90 -8.86
CA LEU A 19 -12.53 -15.17 -9.32
C LEU A 19 -11.63 -16.36 -8.99
N GLY A 20 -10.31 -16.16 -9.05
CA GLY A 20 -9.31 -17.14 -8.60
C GLY A 20 -9.50 -17.52 -7.13
N PHE A 21 -9.84 -16.56 -6.26
CA PHE A 21 -10.23 -16.84 -4.88
C PHE A 21 -11.41 -17.80 -4.79
N PHE A 22 -12.53 -17.51 -5.48
CA PHE A 22 -13.68 -18.41 -5.44
C PHE A 22 -13.37 -19.78 -6.04
N LEU A 23 -12.68 -19.83 -7.18
CA LEU A 23 -12.28 -21.10 -7.78
C LEU A 23 -11.44 -21.94 -6.82
N SER A 24 -10.47 -21.33 -6.14
CA SER A 24 -9.58 -22.04 -5.20
C SER A 24 -10.31 -22.64 -4.00
N ILE A 25 -11.54 -22.21 -3.70
CA ILE A 25 -12.37 -22.79 -2.64
C ILE A 25 -13.07 -24.08 -3.13
N PHE A 26 -13.52 -24.11 -4.39
CA PHE A 26 -14.37 -25.19 -4.92
C PHE A 26 -13.62 -26.20 -5.79
N VAL A 27 -12.47 -25.82 -6.35
CA VAL A 27 -11.77 -26.58 -7.39
C VAL A 27 -10.29 -26.67 -7.07
N LYS A 28 -9.78 -27.90 -7.02
CA LYS A 28 -8.36 -28.18 -6.77
C LYS A 28 -7.48 -27.98 -8.01
N ASP A 29 -7.98 -28.36 -9.18
CA ASP A 29 -7.31 -28.21 -10.48
C ASP A 29 -8.17 -27.36 -11.41
N THR A 30 -7.74 -26.13 -11.68
CA THR A 30 -8.43 -25.20 -12.57
C THR A 30 -7.74 -25.15 -13.92
N GLY A 31 -8.51 -25.15 -15.02
CA GLY A 31 -7.98 -24.87 -16.35
C GLY A 31 -7.59 -23.40 -16.55
N ILE A 32 -7.91 -22.54 -15.57
CA ILE A 32 -7.63 -21.11 -15.60
C ILE A 32 -6.18 -20.87 -15.21
N ASN A 33 -5.39 -20.55 -16.23
CA ASN A 33 -3.97 -20.25 -16.12
C ASN A 33 -3.65 -18.85 -16.65
N GLU A 34 -2.37 -18.48 -16.61
CA GLU A 34 -1.87 -17.20 -17.07
C GLU A 34 -2.12 -16.98 -18.57
N LEU A 35 -2.19 -18.05 -19.38
CA LEU A 35 -2.51 -17.96 -20.80
C LEU A 35 -3.94 -17.47 -21.02
N ILE A 36 -4.91 -17.95 -20.25
CA ILE A 36 -6.29 -17.48 -20.30
C ILE A 36 -6.35 -16.00 -19.87
N PHE A 37 -5.63 -15.62 -18.82
CA PHE A 37 -5.53 -14.21 -18.43
C PHE A 37 -4.98 -13.32 -19.56
N LEU A 38 -3.84 -13.72 -20.15
CA LEU A 38 -3.23 -13.00 -21.27
C LEU A 38 -4.16 -12.93 -22.48
N TRP A 39 -4.89 -14.00 -22.77
CA TRP A 39 -5.90 -14.03 -23.83
C TRP A 39 -6.99 -12.98 -23.59
N PHE A 40 -7.62 -13.00 -22.42
CA PHE A 40 -8.65 -12.02 -22.05
C PHE A 40 -8.11 -10.59 -22.06
N LEU A 41 -6.87 -10.38 -21.64
CA LEU A 41 -6.21 -9.07 -21.68
C LEU A 41 -6.04 -8.56 -23.11
N LEU A 42 -5.45 -9.37 -24.00
CA LEU A 42 -5.24 -9.02 -25.40
C LEU A 42 -6.57 -8.74 -26.10
N ILE A 43 -7.55 -9.62 -25.95
CA ILE A 43 -8.86 -9.46 -26.59
C ILE A 43 -9.61 -8.24 -26.03
N SER A 44 -9.45 -7.91 -24.75
CA SER A 44 -10.04 -6.69 -24.17
C SER A 44 -9.43 -5.42 -24.76
N ILE A 45 -8.11 -5.40 -24.99
CA ILE A 45 -7.42 -4.29 -25.66
C ILE A 45 -7.91 -4.17 -27.11
N VAL A 46 -7.98 -5.28 -27.85
CA VAL A 46 -8.48 -5.31 -29.23
C VAL A 46 -9.93 -4.85 -29.28
N SER A 47 -10.80 -5.34 -28.40
CA SER A 47 -12.21 -4.95 -28.28
C SER A 47 -12.36 -3.46 -28.02
N TYR A 48 -11.52 -2.90 -27.16
CA TYR A 48 -11.50 -1.47 -26.87
C TYR A 48 -11.07 -0.64 -28.10
N VAL A 49 -10.07 -1.09 -28.87
CA VAL A 49 -9.56 -0.40 -30.06
C VAL A 49 -10.52 -0.49 -31.26
N LEU A 50 -11.14 -1.65 -31.46
CA LEU A 50 -12.06 -1.90 -32.57
C LEU A 50 -13.48 -1.41 -32.30
N ARG A 51 -13.75 -0.84 -31.12
CA ARG A 51 -15.07 -0.35 -30.75
C ARG A 51 -15.61 0.63 -31.79
N GLY A 52 -16.87 0.43 -32.19
CA GLY A 52 -17.55 1.27 -33.18
C GLY A 52 -17.17 0.95 -34.64
N ARG A 53 -16.29 -0.02 -34.87
CA ARG A 53 -16.02 -0.57 -36.21
C ARG A 53 -16.88 -1.80 -36.47
N ASN A 54 -17.17 -2.08 -37.73
CA ASN A 54 -17.95 -3.26 -38.16
C ASN A 54 -17.30 -4.60 -37.76
N ILE A 55 -16.01 -4.59 -37.38
CA ILE A 55 -15.25 -5.78 -36.98
C ILE A 55 -15.42 -6.08 -35.48
N PHE A 56 -15.98 -5.16 -34.68
CA PHE A 56 -16.17 -5.34 -33.25
C PHE A 56 -16.90 -6.64 -32.85
N PRO A 57 -17.97 -7.09 -33.55
CA PRO A 57 -18.66 -8.33 -33.19
C PRO A 57 -17.77 -9.58 -33.23
N TYR A 58 -16.69 -9.60 -34.03
CA TYR A 58 -15.79 -10.75 -34.09
C TYR A 58 -14.99 -10.95 -32.79
N THR A 59 -14.83 -9.91 -31.97
CA THR A 59 -14.14 -10.06 -30.69
C THR A 59 -14.95 -10.87 -29.67
N ILE A 60 -16.28 -10.95 -29.84
CA ILE A 60 -17.17 -11.80 -29.02
C ILE A 60 -16.79 -13.27 -29.20
N PHE A 61 -16.64 -13.73 -30.44
CA PHE A 61 -16.26 -15.12 -30.72
C PHE A 61 -14.88 -15.45 -30.15
N LEU A 62 -13.93 -14.54 -30.26
CA LEU A 62 -12.59 -14.73 -29.72
C LEU A 62 -12.58 -14.76 -28.17
N LEU A 63 -13.42 -13.97 -27.50
CA LEU A 63 -13.55 -14.03 -26.03
C LEU A 63 -14.08 -15.39 -25.54
N LEU A 64 -14.91 -16.06 -26.34
CA LEU A 64 -15.51 -17.35 -25.99
C LEU A 64 -14.62 -18.54 -26.38
N LEU A 65 -13.57 -18.34 -27.18
CA LEU A 65 -12.66 -19.40 -27.62
C LEU A 65 -12.06 -20.24 -26.47
N PRO A 66 -11.67 -19.68 -25.31
CA PRO A 66 -11.14 -20.47 -24.20
C PRO A 66 -12.08 -21.57 -23.72
N LEU A 67 -13.41 -21.43 -23.89
CA LEU A 67 -14.39 -22.43 -23.47
C LEU A 67 -14.15 -23.82 -24.11
N LEU A 68 -13.52 -23.87 -25.28
CA LEU A 68 -13.22 -25.14 -25.98
C LEU A 68 -12.13 -25.97 -25.29
N PHE A 69 -11.31 -25.35 -24.44
CA PHE A 69 -10.15 -25.99 -23.81
C PHE A 69 -10.38 -26.30 -22.31
N LEU A 70 -11.51 -25.87 -21.74
CA LEU A 70 -11.82 -26.04 -20.33
C LEU A 70 -12.41 -27.42 -20.07
N LYS A 71 -12.03 -28.02 -18.94
CA LYS A 71 -12.54 -29.33 -18.52
C LYS A 71 -13.52 -29.24 -17.35
N ASN A 72 -13.38 -28.23 -16.49
CA ASN A 72 -14.15 -28.12 -15.25
C ASN A 72 -15.39 -27.23 -15.43
N PRO A 73 -16.61 -27.65 -15.00
CA PRO A 73 -17.83 -26.84 -15.06
C PRO A 73 -17.69 -25.45 -14.44
N PHE A 74 -16.93 -25.30 -13.35
CA PHE A 74 -16.71 -24.01 -12.69
C PHE A 74 -15.87 -23.05 -13.53
N ASP A 75 -14.94 -23.57 -14.34
CA ASP A 75 -14.13 -22.73 -15.24
C ASP A 75 -15.02 -22.08 -16.31
N TYR A 76 -16.03 -22.79 -16.82
CA TYR A 76 -16.99 -22.22 -17.77
C TYR A 76 -17.75 -21.03 -17.16
N VAL A 77 -18.21 -21.15 -15.91
CA VAL A 77 -18.90 -20.06 -15.22
C VAL A 77 -17.99 -18.83 -15.11
N VAL A 78 -16.72 -19.03 -14.77
CA VAL A 78 -15.75 -17.94 -14.67
C VAL A 78 -15.45 -17.30 -16.02
N VAL A 79 -15.27 -18.09 -17.07
CA VAL A 79 -15.04 -17.56 -18.42
C VAL A 79 -16.27 -16.84 -18.97
N ILE A 80 -17.48 -17.33 -18.70
CA ILE A 80 -18.74 -16.63 -19.05
C ILE A 80 -18.84 -15.30 -18.28
N PHE A 81 -18.54 -15.29 -16.98
CA PHE A 81 -18.53 -14.07 -16.19
C PHE A 81 -17.52 -13.05 -16.71
N LEU A 82 -16.30 -13.49 -17.03
CA LEU A 82 -15.26 -12.65 -17.63
C LEU A 82 -15.69 -12.10 -18.99
N PHE A 83 -16.30 -12.93 -19.84
CA PHE A 83 -16.87 -12.52 -21.11
C PHE A 83 -17.90 -11.39 -20.91
N LEU A 84 -18.87 -11.58 -20.03
CA LEU A 84 -19.90 -10.57 -19.73
C LEU A 84 -19.28 -9.28 -19.19
N PHE A 85 -18.28 -9.40 -18.31
CA PHE A 85 -17.55 -8.27 -17.76
C PHE A 85 -16.83 -7.47 -18.86
N VAL A 86 -16.05 -8.14 -19.70
CA VAL A 86 -15.29 -7.51 -20.79
C VAL A 86 -16.23 -6.89 -21.82
N PHE A 87 -17.27 -7.61 -22.22
CA PHE A 87 -18.24 -7.13 -23.20
C PHE A 87 -18.96 -5.87 -22.70
N ARG A 88 -19.46 -5.88 -21.46
CA ARG A 88 -20.14 -4.72 -20.86
C ARG A 88 -19.23 -3.52 -20.72
N ASN A 89 -18.02 -3.71 -20.18
CA ASN A 89 -17.13 -2.61 -19.85
C ASN A 89 -16.37 -2.11 -21.08
N TYR A 90 -15.75 -2.99 -21.84
CA TYR A 90 -14.87 -2.62 -22.95
C TYR A 90 -15.55 -2.69 -24.33
N GLY A 91 -16.71 -3.34 -24.45
CA GLY A 91 -17.51 -3.30 -25.68
C GLY A 91 -18.45 -2.11 -25.78
N ILE A 92 -19.22 -1.85 -24.72
CA ILE A 92 -20.37 -0.92 -24.79
C ILE A 92 -20.06 0.46 -24.18
N LYS A 93 -19.45 0.52 -22.99
CA LYS A 93 -19.34 1.78 -22.23
C LYS A 93 -18.15 2.65 -22.64
N THR A 94 -18.39 3.91 -22.98
CA THR A 94 -17.33 4.94 -23.10
C THR A 94 -16.79 5.35 -21.73
N PHE A 95 -15.49 5.18 -21.51
CA PHE A 95 -14.81 5.56 -20.28
C PHE A 95 -14.38 7.02 -20.34
N LYS A 96 -14.90 7.83 -19.43
CA LYS A 96 -14.23 9.06 -19.00
C LYS A 96 -13.45 8.73 -17.73
N LEU A 97 -12.13 8.73 -17.83
CA LEU A 97 -11.25 8.58 -16.67
C LEU A 97 -11.26 9.90 -15.90
N ARG A 98 -11.66 9.86 -14.64
CA ARG A 98 -11.56 10.97 -13.67
C ARG A 98 -10.77 10.46 -12.47
N TYR A 99 -9.83 11.25 -11.95
CA TYR A 99 -8.98 10.82 -10.83
C TYR A 99 -9.81 10.38 -9.62
N GLY A 100 -10.77 11.21 -9.18
CA GLY A 100 -11.59 10.92 -7.99
C GLY A 100 -12.34 9.58 -8.08
N LYS A 101 -12.89 9.25 -9.25
CA LYS A 101 -13.55 7.96 -9.47
C LYS A 101 -12.58 6.78 -9.38
N ILE A 102 -11.38 6.91 -9.96
CA ILE A 102 -10.36 5.86 -9.90
C ILE A 102 -9.82 5.71 -8.47
N GLU A 103 -9.73 6.80 -7.70
CA GLU A 103 -9.31 6.79 -6.29
C GLU A 103 -10.30 5.99 -5.43
N GLU A 104 -11.60 6.20 -5.64
CA GLU A 104 -12.63 5.41 -4.96
C GLU A 104 -12.63 3.94 -5.38
N GLU A 105 -12.51 3.66 -6.68
CA GLU A 105 -12.38 2.29 -7.19
C GLU A 105 -11.16 1.60 -6.56
N PHE A 106 -10.03 2.30 -6.42
CA PHE A 106 -8.81 1.78 -5.79
C PHE A 106 -9.05 1.43 -4.33
N LYS A 107 -9.61 2.35 -3.52
CA LYS A 107 -9.90 2.09 -2.09
C LYS A 107 -10.82 0.89 -1.90
N ARG A 108 -11.88 0.77 -2.72
CA ARG A 108 -12.78 -0.39 -2.70
C ARG A 108 -12.06 -1.68 -3.08
N SER A 109 -11.26 -1.66 -4.15
CA SER A 109 -10.50 -2.82 -4.59
C SER A 109 -9.47 -3.27 -3.55
N LEU A 110 -8.77 -2.33 -2.91
CA LEU A 110 -7.80 -2.61 -1.86
C LEU A 110 -8.46 -3.27 -0.65
N PHE A 111 -9.62 -2.76 -0.21
CA PHE A 111 -10.39 -3.37 0.87
C PHE A 111 -10.79 -4.82 0.53
N ILE A 112 -11.30 -5.07 -0.68
CA ILE A 112 -11.68 -6.41 -1.13
C ILE A 112 -10.45 -7.34 -1.21
N ILE A 113 -9.32 -6.86 -1.71
CA ILE A 113 -8.06 -7.62 -1.76
C ILE A 113 -7.62 -8.03 -0.36
N ILE A 114 -7.55 -7.08 0.58
CA ILE A 114 -7.16 -7.35 1.97
C ILE A 114 -8.13 -8.37 2.61
N PHE A 115 -9.43 -8.16 2.42
CA PHE A 115 -10.45 -9.06 2.95
C PHE A 115 -10.32 -10.48 2.40
N THR A 116 -10.20 -10.64 1.07
CA THR A 116 -10.09 -11.97 0.45
C THR A 116 -8.79 -12.67 0.82
N VAL A 117 -7.67 -11.96 0.92
CA VAL A 117 -6.40 -12.53 1.42
C VAL A 117 -6.56 -12.99 2.87
N PHE A 118 -7.13 -12.15 3.75
CA PHE A 118 -7.37 -12.51 5.14
C PHE A 118 -8.29 -13.72 5.31
N VAL A 119 -9.39 -13.78 4.56
CA VAL A 119 -10.29 -14.94 4.55
C VAL A 119 -9.56 -16.19 4.04
N SER A 120 -8.75 -16.07 3.00
CA SER A 120 -7.95 -17.19 2.49
C SER A 120 -7.00 -17.74 3.56
N PHE A 121 -6.35 -16.86 4.33
CA PHE A 121 -5.54 -17.26 5.50
C PHE A 121 -6.37 -18.05 6.52
N ILE A 122 -7.55 -17.56 6.89
CA ILE A 122 -8.45 -18.29 7.82
C ILE A 122 -8.80 -19.68 7.27
N LEU A 123 -9.17 -19.77 6.00
CA LEU A 123 -9.58 -21.02 5.36
C LEU A 123 -8.42 -22.04 5.27
N ILE A 124 -7.21 -21.59 5.01
CA ILE A 124 -6.02 -22.46 5.00
C ILE A 124 -5.65 -22.91 6.40
N TYR A 125 -5.53 -22.00 7.37
CA TYR A 125 -4.94 -22.35 8.66
C TYR A 125 -5.96 -22.97 9.63
N ILE A 126 -7.21 -22.53 9.62
CA ILE A 126 -8.25 -23.06 10.51
C ILE A 126 -8.93 -24.28 9.89
N TYR A 127 -9.35 -24.16 8.63
CA TYR A 127 -10.14 -25.20 7.96
C TYR A 127 -9.31 -26.18 7.11
N LYS A 128 -7.99 -25.95 7.00
CA LYS A 128 -7.06 -26.80 6.22
C LYS A 128 -7.48 -27.00 4.77
N LEU A 129 -8.16 -26.01 4.18
CA LEU A 129 -8.56 -26.08 2.78
C LEU A 129 -7.33 -25.93 1.87
N PRO A 130 -7.24 -26.72 0.77
CA PRO A 130 -6.13 -26.67 -0.17
C PRO A 130 -6.27 -25.48 -1.14
N ILE A 131 -6.24 -24.27 -0.59
CA ILE A 131 -6.40 -23.02 -1.36
C ILE A 131 -5.04 -22.62 -1.96
N ASN A 132 -4.95 -22.64 -3.30
CA ASN A 132 -3.76 -22.20 -4.04
C ASN A 132 -3.71 -20.67 -4.20
N ILE A 133 -3.44 -19.94 -3.10
CA ILE A 133 -3.34 -18.47 -3.11
C ILE A 133 -2.26 -17.99 -4.08
N ASP A 134 -1.12 -18.69 -4.09
CA ASP A 134 0.06 -18.27 -4.83
C ASP A 134 -0.16 -18.31 -6.34
N GLU A 135 -0.92 -19.27 -6.85
CA GLU A 135 -1.10 -19.44 -8.30
C GLU A 135 -2.32 -18.67 -8.82
N LEU A 136 -3.44 -18.71 -8.09
CA LEU A 136 -4.73 -18.25 -8.62
C LEU A 136 -5.13 -16.84 -8.20
N MET A 137 -4.57 -16.29 -7.12
CA MET A 137 -4.98 -14.99 -6.58
C MET A 137 -3.88 -13.95 -6.59
N LEU A 138 -2.78 -14.25 -5.90
CA LEU A 138 -1.79 -13.26 -5.50
C LEU A 138 -1.15 -12.52 -6.69
N PRO A 139 -0.75 -13.19 -7.80
CA PRO A 139 -0.12 -12.52 -8.93
C PRO A 139 -1.04 -11.45 -9.55
N TYR A 140 -2.33 -11.74 -9.67
CA TYR A 140 -3.31 -10.84 -10.27
C TYR A 140 -3.66 -9.67 -9.35
N TYR A 141 -3.74 -9.89 -8.03
CA TYR A 141 -3.90 -8.80 -7.07
C TYR A 141 -2.71 -7.86 -7.04
N ILE A 142 -1.48 -8.38 -7.07
CA ILE A 142 -0.27 -7.56 -7.18
C ILE A 142 -0.32 -6.72 -8.46
N LEU A 143 -0.59 -7.35 -9.61
CA LEU A 143 -0.68 -6.65 -10.90
C LEU A 143 -1.79 -5.58 -10.90
N SER A 144 -2.93 -5.85 -10.26
CA SER A 144 -4.03 -4.91 -10.09
C SER A 144 -3.65 -3.69 -9.24
N LEU A 145 -3.01 -3.91 -8.09
CA LEU A 145 -2.59 -2.83 -7.18
C LEU A 145 -1.55 -1.94 -7.85
N ILE A 146 -0.55 -2.56 -8.47
CA ILE A 146 0.50 -1.87 -9.20
C ILE A 146 -0.10 -1.02 -10.33
N SER A 147 -0.99 -1.61 -11.14
CA SER A 147 -1.65 -0.90 -12.24
C SER A 147 -2.55 0.23 -11.73
N SER A 148 -3.21 0.05 -10.59
CA SER A 148 -4.02 1.08 -9.94
C SER A 148 -3.19 2.26 -9.47
N ILE A 149 -2.09 2.01 -8.75
CA ILE A 149 -1.18 3.05 -8.24
C ILE A 149 -0.63 3.86 -9.41
N TYR A 150 -0.19 3.18 -10.47
CA TYR A 150 0.30 3.85 -11.67
C TYR A 150 -0.79 4.71 -12.34
N LEU A 151 -1.99 4.16 -12.51
CA LEU A 151 -3.12 4.88 -13.11
C LEU A 151 -3.47 6.12 -12.29
N LEU A 152 -3.50 6.01 -10.96
CA LEU A 152 -3.76 7.13 -10.04
C LEU A 152 -2.68 8.20 -10.16
N ARG A 153 -1.41 7.81 -10.12
CA ARG A 153 -0.27 8.75 -10.25
C ARG A 153 -0.35 9.50 -11.58
N THR A 154 -0.64 8.80 -12.66
CA THR A 154 -0.72 9.40 -14.00
C THR A 154 -1.94 10.32 -14.14
N LEU A 155 -3.10 9.92 -13.61
CA LEU A 155 -4.31 10.76 -13.63
C LEU A 155 -4.14 12.01 -12.76
N ARG A 156 -3.55 11.87 -11.58
CA ARG A 156 -3.21 13.01 -10.71
C ARG A 156 -2.33 13.99 -11.45
N PHE A 157 -1.27 13.48 -12.09
CA PHE A 157 -0.37 14.32 -12.87
C PHE A 157 -1.09 15.05 -14.03
N LEU A 158 -1.92 14.34 -14.80
CA LEU A 158 -2.65 14.94 -15.93
C LEU A 158 -3.71 15.97 -15.51
N GLU A 159 -4.29 15.82 -14.31
CA GLU A 159 -5.23 16.81 -13.77
C GLU A 159 -4.52 18.10 -13.33
N TYR A 160 -3.26 18.01 -12.86
CA TYR A 160 -2.53 19.16 -12.32
C TYR A 160 -1.52 19.81 -13.27
N ASN A 161 -0.88 19.05 -14.17
CA ASN A 161 0.16 19.53 -15.08
C ASN A 161 -0.22 19.25 -16.54
N LYS A 162 -0.92 20.20 -17.17
CA LYS A 162 -1.45 20.05 -18.54
C LYS A 162 -0.41 20.17 -19.67
N GLU A 163 0.81 20.63 -19.42
CA GLU A 163 1.67 21.15 -20.51
C GLU A 163 3.02 20.43 -20.74
N GLU A 164 3.46 19.51 -19.88
CA GLU A 164 4.82 18.92 -20.04
C GLU A 164 4.84 17.53 -20.68
N LYS A 165 5.13 17.50 -22.00
CA LYS A 165 5.32 16.27 -22.80
C LYS A 165 6.53 15.43 -22.38
N GLU A 166 7.53 16.00 -21.71
CA GLU A 166 8.74 15.26 -21.29
C GLU A 166 8.47 14.30 -20.13
N ILE A 167 7.51 14.63 -19.26
CA ILE A 167 7.13 13.79 -18.12
C ILE A 167 6.36 12.54 -18.59
N GLU A 168 5.69 12.59 -19.75
CA GLU A 168 5.04 11.40 -20.33
C GLU A 168 6.05 10.28 -20.67
N LYS A 169 7.28 10.62 -21.06
CA LYS A 169 8.32 9.63 -21.37
C LYS A 169 8.87 8.95 -20.11
N LEU A 170 9.08 9.71 -19.04
CA LEU A 170 9.53 9.18 -17.76
C LEU A 170 8.49 8.24 -17.15
N ASN A 171 7.21 8.62 -17.21
CA ASN A 171 6.11 7.77 -16.75
C ASN A 171 6.01 6.47 -17.59
N LEU A 172 6.19 6.52 -18.91
CA LEU A 172 6.17 5.31 -19.75
C LEU A 172 7.32 4.35 -19.41
N ARG A 173 8.52 4.87 -19.13
CA ARG A 173 9.65 4.04 -18.69
C ARG A 173 9.30 3.34 -17.37
N ASP A 174 8.77 4.07 -16.41
CA ASP A 174 8.38 3.54 -15.11
C ASP A 174 7.24 2.50 -15.24
N LEU A 175 6.30 2.70 -16.17
CA LEU A 175 5.28 1.70 -16.52
C LEU A 175 5.92 0.43 -17.06
N LEU A 176 6.83 0.53 -18.02
CA LEU A 176 7.48 -0.62 -18.64
C LEU A 176 8.32 -1.40 -17.63
N ILE A 177 9.03 -0.71 -16.74
CA ILE A 177 9.76 -1.33 -15.62
C ILE A 177 8.77 -2.05 -14.71
N THR A 178 7.67 -1.41 -14.38
CA THR A 178 6.66 -1.93 -13.47
C THR A 178 5.95 -3.17 -14.04
N ILE A 179 5.56 -3.14 -15.31
CA ILE A 179 5.02 -4.30 -16.04
C ILE A 179 6.09 -5.38 -16.14
N GLY A 180 7.33 -5.02 -16.44
CA GLY A 180 8.47 -5.92 -16.48
C GLY A 180 8.66 -6.65 -15.14
N ILE A 181 8.62 -5.93 -14.02
CA ILE A 181 8.69 -6.50 -12.67
C ILE A 181 7.49 -7.40 -12.41
N ALA A 182 6.26 -7.00 -12.79
CA ALA A 182 5.09 -7.82 -12.57
C ALA A 182 5.11 -9.12 -13.38
N VAL A 183 5.56 -9.08 -14.64
CA VAL A 183 5.80 -10.27 -15.48
C VAL A 183 6.94 -11.11 -14.88
N PHE A 184 8.02 -10.48 -14.42
CA PHE A 184 9.12 -11.19 -13.76
C PHE A 184 8.64 -11.91 -12.49
N LEU A 185 7.79 -11.25 -11.69
CA LEU A 185 7.18 -11.83 -10.49
C LEU A 185 6.09 -12.86 -10.79
N SER A 186 5.52 -12.95 -11.99
CA SER A 186 4.53 -13.99 -12.28
C SER A 186 5.17 -15.38 -12.39
N PHE A 187 6.44 -15.46 -12.79
CA PHE A 187 7.16 -16.74 -12.89
C PHE A 187 7.33 -17.42 -11.52
N PRO A 188 6.87 -18.67 -11.35
CA PRO A 188 7.00 -19.41 -10.09
C PRO A 188 8.46 -19.55 -9.62
N MET A 189 9.39 -19.77 -10.55
CA MET A 189 10.82 -19.89 -10.27
C MET A 189 11.36 -18.63 -9.56
N ILE A 190 11.04 -17.45 -10.09
CA ILE A 190 11.50 -16.17 -9.56
C ILE A 190 10.90 -15.92 -8.18
N ARG A 191 9.60 -16.18 -8.01
CA ARG A 191 8.93 -16.06 -6.70
C ARG A 191 9.57 -16.98 -5.66
N SER A 192 9.83 -18.23 -6.04
CA SER A 192 10.47 -19.20 -5.14
C SER A 192 11.86 -18.74 -4.70
N LEU A 193 12.63 -18.10 -5.59
CA LEU A 193 13.96 -17.57 -5.28
C LEU A 193 13.87 -16.35 -4.35
N LEU A 194 12.93 -15.43 -4.61
CA LEU A 194 12.68 -14.28 -3.74
C LEU A 194 12.22 -14.70 -2.34
N PHE A 195 11.30 -15.67 -2.24
CA PHE A 195 10.86 -16.18 -0.94
C PHE A 195 11.97 -16.91 -0.20
N LYS A 196 12.81 -17.68 -0.88
CA LYS A 196 14.02 -18.25 -0.27
C LYS A 196 14.96 -17.16 0.26
N LEU A 197 15.19 -16.10 -0.52
CA LEU A 197 16.01 -14.96 -0.08
C LEU A 197 15.43 -14.30 1.17
N ILE A 198 14.13 -13.99 1.15
CA ILE A 198 13.41 -13.40 2.30
C ILE A 198 13.49 -14.33 3.52
N TYR A 199 13.32 -15.64 3.32
CA TYR A 199 13.45 -16.64 4.39
C TYR A 199 14.85 -16.66 5.00
N TYR A 200 15.91 -16.61 4.19
CA TYR A 200 17.29 -16.53 4.69
C TYR A 200 17.57 -15.21 5.41
N ILE A 201 17.03 -14.09 4.93
CA ILE A 201 17.12 -12.80 5.64
C ILE A 201 16.41 -12.88 6.99
N TYR A 202 15.19 -13.44 7.02
CA TYR A 202 14.42 -13.63 8.25
C TYR A 202 15.18 -14.51 9.26
N LEU A 203 15.73 -15.64 8.82
CA LEU A 203 16.57 -16.49 9.65
C LEU A 203 17.80 -15.73 10.15
N GLY A 204 18.50 -15.01 9.27
CA GLY A 204 19.67 -14.21 9.64
C GLY A 204 19.36 -13.17 10.71
N ILE A 205 18.23 -12.47 10.59
CA ILE A 205 17.74 -11.54 11.62
C ILE A 205 17.41 -12.29 12.91
N GLY A 206 16.73 -13.44 12.82
CA GLY A 206 16.41 -14.28 13.98
C GLY A 206 17.66 -14.73 14.73
N TYR A 207 18.69 -15.20 14.03
CA TYR A 207 19.99 -15.56 14.60
C TYR A 207 20.69 -14.36 15.22
N ALA A 208 20.65 -13.18 14.56
CA ALA A 208 21.23 -11.96 15.11
C ALA A 208 20.55 -11.54 16.43
N ILE A 209 19.21 -11.61 16.49
CA ILE A 209 18.44 -11.33 17.72
C ILE A 209 18.76 -12.35 18.80
N ALA A 210 18.82 -13.64 18.46
CA ALA A 210 19.17 -14.69 19.42
C ALA A 210 20.59 -14.52 19.97
N ALA A 211 21.56 -14.23 19.12
CA ALA A 211 22.94 -13.93 19.52
C ALA A 211 23.00 -12.70 20.43
N PHE A 212 22.29 -11.63 20.08
CA PHE A 212 22.18 -10.43 20.90
C PHE A 212 21.55 -10.74 22.27
N ALA A 213 20.47 -11.53 22.30
CA ALA A 213 19.83 -11.95 23.53
C ALA A 213 20.75 -12.79 24.41
N VAL A 214 21.54 -13.70 23.84
CA VAL A 214 22.54 -14.48 24.59
C VAL A 214 23.60 -13.55 25.17
N ILE A 215 24.16 -12.63 24.39
CA ILE A 215 25.17 -11.67 24.88
C ILE A 215 24.62 -10.82 26.04
N LEU A 216 23.36 -10.41 25.96
CA LEU A 216 22.72 -9.56 26.96
C LEU A 216 22.31 -10.33 28.22
N LEU A 217 21.79 -11.55 28.08
CA LEU A 217 21.29 -12.38 29.19
C LEU A 217 22.40 -13.18 29.89
N PHE A 218 23.50 -13.48 29.21
CA PHE A 218 24.63 -14.21 29.79
C PHE A 218 25.22 -13.55 31.05
N PRO A 219 25.55 -12.24 31.08
CA PRO A 219 26.06 -11.60 32.29
C PRO A 219 25.03 -11.57 33.42
N ILE A 220 23.73 -11.45 33.10
CA ILE A 220 22.65 -11.54 34.09
C ILE A 220 22.62 -12.94 34.71
N GLY A 221 22.74 -13.99 33.89
CA GLY A 221 22.86 -15.37 34.37
C GLY A 221 24.08 -15.60 35.27
N LEU A 222 25.22 -15.00 34.94
CA LEU A 222 26.43 -15.05 35.79
C LEU A 222 26.22 -14.32 37.11
N LEU A 223 25.52 -13.18 37.10
CA LEU A 223 25.21 -12.40 38.29
C LEU A 223 24.24 -13.16 39.21
N ILE A 224 23.19 -13.76 38.66
CA ILE A 224 22.27 -14.65 39.38
C ILE A 224 23.05 -15.81 40.01
N ARG A 225 23.97 -16.44 39.26
CA ARG A 225 24.82 -17.52 39.78
C ARG A 225 25.72 -17.06 40.93
N ALA A 226 26.31 -15.86 40.82
CA ALA A 226 27.14 -15.28 41.87
C ALA A 226 26.32 -14.98 43.13
N LEU A 227 25.13 -14.41 42.98
CA LEU A 227 24.19 -14.17 44.09
C LEU A 227 23.77 -15.47 44.75
N PHE A 228 23.42 -16.50 43.97
CA PHE A 228 23.11 -17.83 44.49
C PHE A 228 24.29 -18.42 45.28
N ARG A 229 25.54 -18.26 44.79
CA ARG A 229 26.72 -18.72 45.52
C ARG A 229 26.85 -18.03 46.87
N ILE A 230 26.73 -16.69 46.90
CA ILE A 230 26.80 -15.90 48.15
C ILE A 230 25.67 -16.31 49.10
N PHE A 231 24.44 -16.43 48.60
CA PHE A 231 23.30 -16.82 49.42
C PHE A 231 23.46 -18.25 49.99
N SER A 232 23.95 -19.18 49.17
CA SER A 232 24.21 -20.56 49.59
C SER A 232 25.34 -20.65 50.63
N SER A 233 26.39 -19.82 50.55
CA SER A 233 27.44 -19.78 51.57
C SER A 233 26.91 -19.27 52.91
N PHE A 234 26.14 -18.16 52.89
CA PHE A 234 25.50 -17.62 54.09
C PHE A 234 24.54 -18.60 54.78
N LEU A 235 23.76 -19.35 53.99
CA LEU A 235 22.82 -20.35 54.52
C LEU A 235 23.54 -21.59 55.07
N SER A 236 24.66 -21.99 54.46
CA SER A 236 25.45 -23.14 54.92
C SER A 236 26.18 -22.86 56.24
N GLU A 237 26.67 -21.64 56.45
CA GLU A 237 27.28 -21.23 57.72
C GLU A 237 26.30 -21.26 58.90
N ARG A 238 24.99 -21.13 58.62
CA ARG A 238 23.92 -21.22 59.63
C ARG A 238 23.41 -22.65 59.85
N GLY A 239 24.01 -23.66 59.24
CA GLY A 239 23.63 -25.07 59.40
C GLY A 239 22.28 -25.45 58.79
N ILE A 240 21.73 -24.61 57.92
CA ILE A 240 20.38 -24.80 57.34
C ILE A 240 20.40 -25.83 56.19
N TYR A 241 21.57 -26.11 55.58
CA TYR A 241 21.72 -27.05 54.47
C TYR A 241 22.67 -28.20 54.79
N SER A 242 22.33 -29.39 54.30
CA SER A 242 23.16 -30.58 54.44
C SER A 242 24.28 -30.63 53.39
N ALA A 243 25.43 -31.23 53.72
CA ALA A 243 26.59 -31.35 52.82
C ALA A 243 26.28 -32.08 51.48
N GLY A 244 25.16 -32.81 51.40
CA GLY A 244 24.66 -33.43 50.17
C GLY A 244 24.03 -32.44 49.18
N GLU A 245 23.33 -31.42 49.66
CA GLU A 245 22.68 -30.40 48.81
C GLU A 245 23.68 -29.39 48.24
N GLN A 246 24.76 -29.11 48.98
CA GLN A 246 25.89 -28.31 48.49
C GLN A 246 26.56 -28.94 47.26
N ARG A 247 26.64 -30.28 47.19
CA ARG A 247 27.21 -31.00 46.04
C ARG A 247 26.30 -30.91 44.81
N PHE A 248 24.97 -30.90 44.99
CA PHE A 248 24.03 -30.75 43.89
C PHE A 248 24.09 -29.34 43.27
N LEU A 249 24.26 -28.31 44.10
CA LEU A 249 24.40 -26.91 43.66
C LEU A 249 25.79 -26.61 43.05
N GLN A 250 26.87 -27.21 43.56
CA GLN A 250 28.21 -27.08 42.95
C GLN A 250 28.33 -27.84 41.62
N ASN A 251 27.66 -28.97 41.47
CA ASN A 251 27.63 -29.75 40.23
C ASN A 251 26.58 -29.29 39.22
N TRP A 252 25.92 -28.14 39.42
CA TRP A 252 25.11 -27.52 38.38
C TRP A 252 26.03 -27.00 37.26
N ASN A 253 26.43 -27.95 36.41
CA ASN A 253 27.40 -27.79 35.38
C ASN A 253 26.70 -27.17 34.17
N ILE A 254 27.08 -25.94 33.83
CA ILE A 254 26.56 -25.18 32.67
C ILE A 254 26.61 -26.02 31.38
N LYS A 255 27.52 -27.00 31.30
CA LYS A 255 27.58 -28.00 30.21
C LYS A 255 26.27 -28.75 29.98
N ASN A 256 25.48 -29.04 31.00
CA ASN A 256 24.21 -29.75 30.85
C ASN A 256 23.06 -28.81 30.43
N THR A 257 23.07 -27.56 30.89
CA THR A 257 22.09 -26.54 30.46
C THR A 257 22.37 -26.07 29.02
N MET A 258 23.64 -26.01 28.61
CA MET A 258 24.07 -25.74 27.23
C MET A 258 23.75 -26.89 26.26
N ARG A 259 23.55 -28.12 26.77
CA ARG A 259 23.19 -29.29 25.97
C ARG A 259 21.73 -29.27 25.48
N ILE A 260 20.89 -28.43 26.11
CA ILE A 260 19.48 -28.20 25.75
C ILE A 260 19.37 -27.26 24.53
N LEU A 261 20.41 -26.46 24.26
CA LEU A 261 20.58 -25.75 22.99
C LEU A 261 21.30 -26.69 22.01
N ASN A 262 20.52 -27.31 21.13
CA ASN A 262 20.91 -28.35 20.16
C ASN A 262 22.41 -28.30 19.72
N PRO A 263 23.24 -29.32 20.04
CA PRO A 263 24.71 -29.24 19.92
C PRO A 263 25.28 -29.36 18.50
N ARG A 264 24.44 -29.52 17.47
CA ARG A 264 24.91 -29.59 16.07
C ARG A 264 24.98 -28.22 15.39
N GLU A 265 24.04 -27.31 15.64
CA GLU A 265 24.05 -25.97 15.03
C GLU A 265 24.88 -24.97 15.84
N SER A 266 25.01 -25.17 17.15
CA SER A 266 25.77 -24.29 18.03
C SER A 266 27.29 -24.47 17.90
N ARG A 267 27.78 -25.66 17.56
CA ARG A 267 29.23 -25.95 17.48
C ARG A 267 29.93 -25.12 16.39
N ASP A 268 29.29 -24.96 15.24
CA ASP A 268 29.85 -24.20 14.13
C ASP A 268 29.81 -22.69 14.40
N VAL A 269 28.77 -22.21 15.07
CA VAL A 269 28.65 -20.81 15.51
C VAL A 269 29.69 -20.48 16.59
N PHE A 270 29.92 -21.38 17.54
CA PHE A 270 30.92 -21.18 18.59
C PHE A 270 32.37 -21.32 18.06
N ALA A 271 32.64 -22.26 17.15
CA ALA A 271 33.95 -22.36 16.49
C ALA A 271 34.26 -21.11 15.63
N PHE A 272 33.22 -20.51 15.03
CA PHE A 272 33.33 -19.25 14.29
C PHE A 272 33.56 -18.04 15.21
N LEU A 273 33.06 -18.05 16.45
CA LEU A 273 33.24 -16.98 17.44
C LEU A 273 34.52 -17.12 18.29
N GLU A 274 35.06 -18.33 18.45
CA GLU A 274 36.31 -18.59 19.18
C GLU A 274 37.55 -18.13 18.40
N ASN A 275 37.45 -17.94 17.08
CA ASN A 275 38.56 -17.42 16.29
C ASN A 275 38.78 -15.92 16.61
N PRO A 276 39.95 -15.53 17.16
CA PRO A 276 40.20 -14.14 17.57
C PRO A 276 40.20 -13.16 16.39
N THR A 277 40.38 -13.63 15.15
CA THR A 277 40.30 -12.78 13.95
C THR A 277 38.86 -12.48 13.54
N THR A 278 37.95 -13.46 13.59
CA THR A 278 36.52 -13.24 13.28
C THR A 278 35.85 -12.37 14.34
N LEU A 279 36.20 -12.54 15.61
CA LEU A 279 35.69 -11.69 16.70
C LEU A 279 36.13 -10.23 16.54
N LYS A 280 37.39 -9.98 16.14
CA LYS A 280 37.86 -8.63 15.80
C LYS A 280 37.11 -8.03 14.61
N ILE A 281 36.90 -8.80 13.54
CA ILE A 281 36.14 -8.34 12.36
C ILE A 281 34.69 -8.01 12.74
N LEU A 282 34.04 -8.85 13.55
CA LEU A 282 32.65 -8.67 13.97
C LEU A 282 32.48 -7.46 14.89
N VAL A 283 33.43 -7.24 15.80
CA VAL A 283 33.49 -6.02 16.64
C VAL A 283 33.76 -4.77 15.78
N SER A 284 34.65 -4.84 14.79
CA SER A 284 34.89 -3.73 13.86
C SER A 284 33.65 -3.39 13.02
N ILE A 285 32.90 -4.39 12.56
CA ILE A 285 31.63 -4.18 11.84
C ILE A 285 30.60 -3.55 12.76
N LEU A 286 30.47 -4.00 14.02
CA LEU A 286 29.56 -3.41 15.00
C LEU A 286 29.91 -1.95 15.33
N ILE A 287 31.20 -1.64 15.47
CA ILE A 287 31.68 -0.27 15.68
C ILE A 287 31.36 0.60 14.46
N LEU A 288 31.60 0.10 13.24
CA LEU A 288 31.25 0.81 12.00
C LEU A 288 29.73 1.07 11.91
N LEU A 289 28.91 0.07 12.27
CA LEU A 289 27.45 0.15 12.22
C LEU A 289 26.91 1.12 13.28
N ALA A 290 27.48 1.10 14.48
CA ALA A 290 27.21 2.09 15.52
C ALA A 290 27.62 3.49 15.06
N PHE A 291 28.77 3.64 14.40
CA PHE A 291 29.22 4.92 13.85
C PHE A 291 28.30 5.43 12.73
N ILE A 292 27.80 4.55 11.86
CA ILE A 292 26.81 4.88 10.83
C ILE A 292 25.49 5.33 11.46
N ILE A 293 25.01 4.63 12.50
CA ILE A 293 23.77 4.99 13.20
C ILE A 293 23.93 6.34 13.90
N ILE A 294 25.03 6.56 14.63
CA ILE A 294 25.33 7.83 15.29
C ILE A 294 25.48 8.95 14.26
N TYR A 295 26.20 8.74 13.16
CA TYR A 295 26.31 9.69 12.05
C TYR A 295 24.94 10.02 11.45
N ARG A 296 24.06 9.02 11.26
CA ARG A 296 22.71 9.21 10.71
C ARG A 296 21.79 9.93 11.69
N LEU A 297 21.91 9.67 12.99
CA LEU A 297 21.17 10.35 14.05
C LEU A 297 21.63 11.81 14.21
N ILE A 298 22.94 12.07 14.19
CA ILE A 298 23.49 13.43 14.23
C ILE A 298 23.09 14.21 12.97
N ARG A 299 23.14 13.57 11.79
CA ARG A 299 22.70 14.19 10.54
C ARG A 299 21.18 14.40 10.47
N SER A 300 20.36 13.53 11.08
CA SER A 300 18.91 13.72 11.13
C SER A 300 18.48 14.78 12.15
N TYR A 301 19.29 15.03 13.19
CA TYR A 301 19.04 16.10 14.16
C TYR A 301 19.51 17.48 13.69
N SER A 302 20.51 17.57 12.81
CA SER A 302 21.06 18.86 12.34
C SER A 302 20.45 19.41 11.04
N PHE A 303 19.48 18.73 10.41
CA PHE A 303 18.91 19.15 9.12
C PHE A 303 17.38 19.09 9.00
N SER A 304 16.63 18.78 10.07
CA SER A 304 15.18 18.57 9.97
C SER A 304 14.29 19.70 10.49
N THR A 305 14.84 20.87 10.80
CA THR A 305 14.02 21.99 11.32
C THR A 305 13.54 23.00 10.29
N GLU A 306 13.90 22.93 9.00
CA GLU A 306 13.47 24.00 8.07
C GLU A 306 13.29 23.66 6.59
N ARG A 307 13.41 22.40 6.16
CA ARG A 307 13.07 22.01 4.77
C ARG A 307 12.32 20.69 4.76
N ASP A 308 11.27 20.64 3.95
CA ASP A 308 10.40 19.49 3.65
C ASP A 308 9.20 19.24 4.59
N ARG A 309 8.54 20.33 5.02
CA ARG A 309 7.08 20.32 5.18
C ARG A 309 6.41 21.11 4.05
N GLU A 310 6.76 20.77 2.82
CA GLU A 310 5.80 20.81 1.71
C GLU A 310 5.22 19.40 1.54
N GLU A 311 4.76 18.83 2.65
CA GLU A 311 3.78 17.76 2.58
C GLU A 311 2.50 18.46 2.10
N TYR A 312 2.32 18.47 0.78
CA TYR A 312 1.12 18.96 0.14
C TYR A 312 -0.03 18.00 0.52
N GLU A 313 -0.49 18.12 1.77
CA GLU A 313 -1.80 17.70 2.19
C GLU A 313 -2.77 18.50 1.33
N GLU A 314 -3.29 17.86 0.27
CA GLU A 314 -4.55 18.29 -0.32
C GLU A 314 -5.61 18.19 0.77
N GLU A 315 -5.77 19.25 1.56
CA GLU A 315 -6.97 19.48 2.34
C GLU A 315 -8.12 19.61 1.33
N LYS A 316 -8.71 18.47 0.96
CA LYS A 316 -10.00 18.44 0.28
C LYS A 316 -10.95 19.19 1.21
N GLU A 317 -11.45 20.35 0.77
CA GLU A 317 -12.35 21.20 1.57
C GLU A 317 -13.64 20.47 2.02
N PHE A 318 -13.91 19.29 1.45
CA PHE A 318 -14.97 18.34 1.79
C PHE A 318 -14.70 17.42 3.00
N VAL A 319 -13.53 17.48 3.65
CA VAL A 319 -13.36 16.79 4.93
C VAL A 319 -14.12 17.60 5.99
N LEU A 320 -15.20 17.02 6.49
CA LEU A 320 -15.95 17.50 7.65
C LEU A 320 -14.99 17.90 8.78
N PRO A 321 -15.30 18.94 9.58
CA PRO A 321 -14.39 19.37 10.62
C PRO A 321 -14.14 18.20 11.59
N LYS A 322 -12.88 17.77 11.70
CA LYS A 322 -12.37 17.55 13.06
C LYS A 322 -12.59 18.88 13.75
N LEU A 323 -13.31 18.88 14.87
CA LEU A 323 -13.46 20.04 15.74
C LEU A 323 -12.05 20.56 16.04
N GLU A 324 -11.58 21.52 15.26
CA GLU A 324 -10.33 22.21 15.56
C GLU A 324 -10.57 22.95 16.87
N ASN A 325 -9.67 22.73 17.84
CA ASN A 325 -9.74 23.38 19.13
C ASN A 325 -9.94 24.89 18.95
N PRO A 326 -10.97 25.50 19.57
CA PRO A 326 -11.29 26.92 19.39
C PRO A 326 -10.12 27.84 19.76
N LEU A 327 -9.21 27.38 20.64
CA LEU A 327 -8.00 28.08 21.05
C LEU A 327 -6.95 28.21 19.92
N LYS A 328 -6.86 27.26 18.98
CA LYS A 328 -5.93 27.34 17.83
C LYS A 328 -6.35 28.39 16.80
N LYS A 329 -7.62 28.77 16.79
CA LYS A 329 -8.21 29.72 15.82
C LYS A 329 -7.85 31.18 16.11
N ILE A 330 -7.53 31.51 17.36
CA ILE A 330 -7.24 32.89 17.78
C ILE A 330 -5.82 33.33 17.39
N PHE A 331 -4.87 32.39 17.27
CA PHE A 331 -3.46 32.70 17.04
C PHE A 331 -2.96 32.48 15.60
N ARG A 332 -3.81 32.02 14.68
CA ARG A 332 -3.42 31.80 13.28
C ARG A 332 -3.70 33.06 12.45
N ARG A 333 -2.65 33.69 11.90
CA ARG A 333 -2.80 34.75 10.89
C ARG A 333 -3.37 34.13 9.62
N ILE A 334 -4.67 34.28 9.39
CA ILE A 334 -5.34 33.78 8.19
C ILE A 334 -4.88 34.61 6.98
N THR A 335 -4.27 33.96 6.01
CA THR A 335 -3.88 34.57 4.73
C THR A 335 -5.12 34.91 3.89
N ASP A 336 -4.99 35.85 2.96
CA ASP A 336 -6.08 36.24 2.05
C ASP A 336 -6.56 35.06 1.17
N LYS A 337 -5.66 34.12 0.84
CA LYS A 337 -6.00 32.85 0.16
C LYS A 337 -6.85 31.95 1.06
N GLU A 338 -6.47 31.78 2.33
CA GLU A 338 -7.24 30.99 3.30
C GLU A 338 -8.64 31.60 3.54
N ARG A 339 -8.77 32.92 3.58
CA ARG A 339 -10.07 33.59 3.69
C ARG A 339 -11.01 33.24 2.54
N ILE A 340 -10.52 33.23 1.31
CA ILE A 340 -11.32 32.84 0.14
C ILE A 340 -11.75 31.37 0.27
N ARG A 341 -10.86 30.47 0.72
CA ARG A 341 -11.19 29.05 0.95
C ARG A 341 -12.26 28.89 2.03
N GLU A 342 -12.16 29.61 3.15
CA GLU A 342 -13.18 29.56 4.21
C GLU A 342 -14.56 30.01 3.71
N TYR A 343 -14.64 31.09 2.94
CA TYR A 343 -15.91 31.56 2.39
C TYR A 343 -16.45 30.66 1.28
N TYR A 344 -15.58 30.06 0.46
CA TYR A 344 -16.01 29.05 -0.50
C TYR A 344 -16.59 27.82 0.21
N LYS A 345 -15.99 27.40 1.33
CA LYS A 345 -16.54 26.32 2.17
C LYS A 345 -17.94 26.65 2.70
N LYS A 346 -18.19 27.90 3.14
CA LYS A 346 -19.54 28.35 3.54
C LYS A 346 -20.53 28.26 2.38
N TYR A 347 -20.11 28.62 1.17
CA TYR A 347 -20.93 28.47 -0.03
C TYR A 347 -21.26 27.00 -0.34
N LEU A 348 -20.31 26.07 -0.17
CA LEU A 348 -20.58 24.63 -0.32
C LEU A 348 -21.59 24.12 0.71
N MET A 349 -21.51 24.61 1.95
CA MET A 349 -22.49 24.27 3.00
C MET A 349 -23.89 24.80 2.65
N ALA A 350 -24.00 26.09 2.27
CA ALA A 350 -25.27 26.68 1.86
C ALA A 350 -25.87 26.00 0.62
N SER A 351 -25.02 25.55 -0.32
CA SER A 351 -25.47 24.76 -1.47
C SER A 351 -26.10 23.42 -1.05
N LYS A 352 -25.50 22.75 -0.06
CA LYS A 352 -26.01 21.50 0.50
C LYS A 352 -27.32 21.70 1.27
N GLU A 353 -27.44 22.80 2.03
CA GLU A 353 -28.69 23.18 2.71
C GLU A 353 -29.83 23.42 1.74
N LYS A 354 -29.54 23.92 0.52
CA LYS A 354 -30.51 24.06 -0.57
C LYS A 354 -30.75 22.75 -1.36
N GLY A 355 -30.33 21.60 -0.83
CA GLY A 355 -30.61 20.28 -1.39
C GLY A 355 -29.69 19.84 -2.53
N ILE A 356 -28.59 20.55 -2.80
CA ILE A 356 -27.64 20.14 -3.84
C ILE A 356 -26.78 18.98 -3.35
N ILE A 357 -26.77 17.89 -4.12
CA ILE A 357 -25.95 16.70 -3.84
C ILE A 357 -24.52 16.96 -4.34
N LEU A 358 -23.64 17.30 -3.40
CA LEU A 358 -22.21 17.48 -3.64
C LEU A 358 -21.43 16.22 -3.22
N GLU A 359 -20.64 15.67 -4.14
CA GLU A 359 -19.78 14.51 -3.92
C GLU A 359 -18.35 14.95 -3.61
N PRO A 360 -17.58 14.21 -2.81
CA PRO A 360 -16.18 14.55 -2.50
C PRO A 360 -15.26 14.63 -3.72
N SER A 361 -15.64 14.02 -4.84
CA SER A 361 -14.93 14.08 -6.12
C SER A 361 -15.32 15.26 -7.01
N ASP A 362 -16.32 16.07 -6.62
CA ASP A 362 -16.77 17.21 -7.41
C ASP A 362 -15.69 18.29 -7.48
N THR A 363 -15.39 18.73 -8.69
CA THR A 363 -14.53 19.89 -8.93
C THR A 363 -15.31 21.19 -8.73
N SER A 364 -14.61 22.33 -8.67
CA SER A 364 -15.28 23.65 -8.65
C SER A 364 -16.15 23.90 -9.90
N LEU A 365 -15.88 23.19 -11.00
CA LEU A 365 -16.72 23.20 -12.20
C LEU A 365 -17.99 22.33 -12.02
N ASP A 366 -17.87 21.14 -11.43
CA ASP A 366 -19.03 20.30 -11.16
C ASP A 366 -19.97 21.01 -10.16
N VAL A 367 -19.41 21.63 -9.11
CA VAL A 367 -20.16 22.46 -8.15
C VAL A 367 -20.87 23.62 -8.87
N TYR A 368 -20.17 24.35 -9.75
CA TYR A 368 -20.78 25.41 -10.56
C TYR A 368 -21.97 24.88 -11.38
N GLN A 369 -21.80 23.77 -12.09
CA GLN A 369 -22.88 23.18 -12.90
C GLN A 369 -24.09 22.75 -12.06
N LYS A 370 -23.84 22.13 -10.90
CA LYS A 370 -24.89 21.70 -9.96
C LYS A 370 -25.64 22.85 -9.29
N THR A 371 -25.08 24.07 -9.31
CA THR A 371 -25.61 25.25 -8.62
C THR A 371 -26.24 26.29 -9.55
N LEU A 372 -26.09 26.14 -10.87
CA LEU A 372 -26.63 27.05 -11.90
C LEU A 372 -28.14 27.30 -11.80
N GLY A 373 -28.91 26.29 -11.37
CA GLY A 373 -30.37 26.40 -11.26
C GLY A 373 -30.87 27.06 -9.97
N ILE A 374 -29.97 27.37 -9.03
CA ILE A 374 -30.33 27.82 -7.67
C ILE A 374 -29.78 29.23 -7.38
N PHE A 375 -28.63 29.59 -7.94
CA PHE A 375 -28.00 30.88 -7.71
C PHE A 375 -27.75 31.64 -9.01
N ASN A 376 -27.52 32.95 -8.89
CA ASN A 376 -27.26 33.81 -10.04
C ASN A 376 -25.98 33.39 -10.79
N VAL A 377 -26.14 33.14 -12.10
CA VAL A 377 -25.09 32.59 -12.97
C VAL A 377 -23.84 33.49 -13.06
N ASP A 378 -24.03 34.80 -13.09
CA ASP A 378 -22.91 35.76 -13.18
C ASP A 378 -22.09 35.79 -11.90
N LEU A 379 -22.76 35.75 -10.74
CA LEU A 379 -22.09 35.62 -9.44
C LEU A 379 -21.31 34.31 -9.34
N LEU A 380 -21.94 33.20 -9.73
CA LEU A 380 -21.31 31.87 -9.68
C LEU A 380 -20.07 31.79 -10.56
N ARG A 381 -20.13 32.36 -11.77
CA ARG A 381 -18.98 32.41 -12.70
C ARG A 381 -17.82 33.18 -12.06
N ARG A 382 -18.11 34.35 -11.50
CA ARG A 382 -17.09 35.21 -10.88
C ARG A 382 -16.49 34.60 -9.62
N ILE A 383 -17.30 33.95 -8.78
CA ILE A 383 -16.84 33.18 -7.62
C ILE A 383 -15.88 32.07 -8.06
N ARG A 384 -16.25 31.29 -9.08
CA ARG A 384 -15.39 30.22 -9.59
C ARG A 384 -14.05 30.76 -10.12
N GLU A 385 -14.06 31.88 -10.84
CA GLU A 385 -12.84 32.52 -11.36
C GLU A 385 -11.89 32.98 -10.25
N ILE A 386 -12.41 33.67 -9.23
CA ILE A 386 -11.59 34.15 -8.11
C ILE A 386 -11.08 32.96 -7.28
N TYR A 387 -11.92 31.95 -7.03
CA TYR A 387 -11.54 30.76 -6.28
C TYR A 387 -10.45 29.93 -6.99
N ILE A 388 -10.56 29.71 -8.31
CA ILE A 388 -9.53 29.02 -9.10
C ILE A 388 -8.20 29.76 -9.03
N ARG A 389 -8.23 31.10 -9.20
CA ARG A 389 -7.03 31.92 -9.04
C ARG A 389 -6.46 31.78 -7.64
N ALA A 390 -7.31 31.82 -6.62
CA ALA A 390 -6.86 31.69 -5.23
C ALA A 390 -6.20 30.35 -4.91
N ARG A 391 -6.69 29.28 -5.54
CA ARG A 391 -6.26 27.91 -5.28
C ARG A 391 -5.01 27.51 -6.09
N TYR A 392 -4.94 27.92 -7.36
CA TYR A 392 -3.94 27.41 -8.29
C TYR A 392 -2.92 28.45 -8.77
N SER A 393 -3.14 29.75 -8.53
CA SER A 393 -2.15 30.76 -8.93
C SER A 393 -1.05 30.95 -7.88
N HIS A 394 0.19 31.04 -8.36
CA HIS A 394 1.36 31.39 -7.54
C HIS A 394 1.40 32.89 -7.19
N TYR A 395 0.51 33.70 -7.76
CA TYR A 395 0.41 35.12 -7.49
C TYR A 395 -0.32 35.38 -6.17
N ASP A 396 0.03 36.49 -5.51
CA ASP A 396 -0.72 37.00 -4.38
C ASP A 396 -2.07 37.56 -4.85
N ILE A 397 -3.10 37.30 -4.05
CA ILE A 397 -4.44 37.83 -4.30
C ILE A 397 -4.52 39.20 -3.66
N ASP A 398 -4.98 40.18 -4.43
CA ASP A 398 -5.21 41.52 -3.92
C ASP A 398 -6.40 41.55 -2.94
N LYS A 399 -6.30 42.40 -1.92
CA LYS A 399 -7.36 42.57 -0.90
C LYS A 399 -8.72 42.95 -1.49
N LYS A 400 -8.75 43.59 -2.67
CA LYS A 400 -10.00 43.97 -3.35
C LYS A 400 -10.71 42.74 -3.92
N SER A 401 -10.00 41.81 -4.55
CA SER A 401 -10.55 40.51 -4.97
C SER A 401 -11.08 39.68 -3.80
N VAL A 402 -10.42 39.71 -2.63
CA VAL A 402 -10.91 39.02 -1.42
C VAL A 402 -12.24 39.61 -0.94
N LYS A 403 -12.33 40.93 -0.89
CA LYS A 403 -13.56 41.63 -0.49
C LYS A 403 -14.68 41.37 -1.48
N GLU A 404 -14.40 41.47 -2.78
CA GLU A 404 -15.34 41.14 -3.86
C GLU A 404 -15.87 39.70 -3.70
N PHE A 405 -14.98 38.74 -3.45
CA PHE A 405 -15.34 37.34 -3.22
C PHE A 405 -16.29 37.17 -2.04
N ILE A 406 -15.94 37.76 -0.89
CA ILE A 406 -16.74 37.68 0.34
C ILE A 406 -18.13 38.30 0.12
N ASP A 407 -18.19 39.46 -0.53
CA ASP A 407 -19.45 40.16 -0.77
C ASP A 407 -20.36 39.37 -1.74
N MET A 408 -19.80 38.68 -2.73
CA MET A 408 -20.58 37.79 -3.60
C MET A 408 -21.10 36.56 -2.85
N ILE A 409 -20.28 35.94 -2.00
CA ILE A 409 -20.69 34.77 -1.20
C ILE A 409 -21.80 35.16 -0.21
N LYS A 410 -21.72 36.34 0.40
CA LYS A 410 -22.76 36.90 1.28
C LYS A 410 -24.07 37.24 0.58
N LYS A 411 -24.09 37.36 -0.74
CA LYS A 411 -25.34 37.55 -1.52
C LYS A 411 -26.02 36.21 -1.85
N ILE A 412 -25.31 35.11 -1.67
CA ILE A 412 -25.73 33.74 -2.04
C ILE A 412 -26.21 32.98 -0.81
N ILE A 413 -25.47 33.10 0.29
CA ILE A 413 -25.87 32.69 1.64
C ILE A 413 -26.90 33.69 2.14
#